data_AF-A0A1H0E1R0-F1
#
_entry.id   AF-A0A1H0E1R0-F1
#
_cell.length_a   1.000
_cell.length_b   1.000
_cell.length_c   1.000
_cell.angle_alpha   90.00
_cell.angle_beta   90.00
_cell.angle_gamma   90.00
#
_symmetry.space_group_name_H-M   'P 1'
#
loop_
_entity.id
_entity.type
_entity.pdbx_description
1 polymer ?
#
loop_
_entity_poly.entity_id
_entity_poly.type
_entity_poly.pdbx_seq_one_letter_code
_entity_poly.pdbx_strand_id
1 'polypeptide(L)'
;MFNSMADGSEPATLVRPAGRAPLAPAGLGKKQGNLLTAVLRGIPLLGPQGTVPFAEADVRACLARFQPAEGPGAETGLVNRLRPRLLDAVVGARARTRGYIRGLPEGAVEPLLDTVGRAVAEPLVLRVVFGATVRVPLRALSYVLPAARMAERIAEVTGSAPYLQAVYVGGLGARINDLPARTVDAEGALLAGCLERVLAATAPAVPYGFFADRPVPARQDPLAPVLASLDARRRHEIAELLAGKGGSRSARQTLQYAAAHALLHDRDAIPLDLVHGARPPTRPVVLDLGGLQERHFHNVRGLFAAEGRRVPKPLVLTRHSVPPYTMSRAGDIALRDFLAGATPDSPDLPTAVRRDLDLLRANFPLETLR
;
A
#
# COMPACT_ATOMS: atom_id res chain seq x y z
N MET A 1 0.52 -32.64 -74.74
CA MET A 1 1.91 -32.13 -74.76
C MET A 1 2.42 -32.06 -73.33
N PHE A 2 3.56 -32.71 -73.07
CA PHE A 2 4.40 -32.72 -71.85
C PHE A 2 3.80 -33.35 -70.57
N ASN A 3 4.23 -34.58 -70.23
CA ASN A 3 5.37 -34.98 -69.36
C ASN A 3 4.99 -34.90 -67.87
N SER A 4 4.89 -35.99 -67.09
CA SER A 4 5.86 -37.05 -66.75
C SER A 4 6.45 -36.82 -65.35
N MET A 5 6.56 -37.94 -64.63
CA MET A 5 7.37 -38.24 -63.45
C MET A 5 6.75 -38.00 -62.07
N ALA A 6 6.32 -39.13 -61.51
CA ALA A 6 6.41 -39.42 -60.10
C ALA A 6 7.85 -39.19 -59.60
N ASP A 7 7.98 -38.69 -58.37
CA ASP A 7 9.17 -38.94 -57.58
C ASP A 7 8.76 -39.28 -56.15
N GLY A 8 9.29 -40.40 -55.68
CA GLY A 8 9.10 -40.90 -54.34
C GLY A 8 10.08 -40.21 -53.40
N SER A 9 9.57 -39.77 -52.26
CA SER A 9 10.42 -39.51 -51.09
C SER A 9 9.67 -39.97 -49.85
N GLU A 10 10.26 -40.96 -49.17
CA GLU A 10 9.82 -41.51 -47.89
C GLU A 10 9.59 -40.41 -46.84
N PRO A 11 8.62 -40.55 -45.93
CA PRO A 11 8.47 -39.62 -44.82
C PRO A 11 9.66 -39.80 -43.86
N ALA A 12 10.46 -38.74 -43.73
CA ALA A 12 11.57 -38.65 -42.80
C ALA A 12 11.11 -39.01 -41.37
N THR A 13 11.62 -40.14 -40.89
CA THR A 13 11.49 -40.61 -39.51
C THR A 13 12.08 -39.56 -38.57
N LEU A 14 11.23 -38.82 -37.87
CA LEU A 14 11.63 -37.91 -36.80
C LEU A 14 12.22 -38.72 -35.65
N VAL A 15 13.55 -38.78 -35.62
CA VAL A 15 14.34 -39.28 -34.50
C VAL A 15 13.97 -38.45 -33.26
N ARG A 16 13.23 -39.07 -32.34
CA ARG A 16 13.01 -38.53 -30.99
C ARG A 16 14.37 -38.43 -30.29
N PRO A 17 14.82 -37.25 -29.82
CA PRO A 17 15.97 -37.19 -28.95
C PRO A 17 15.63 -37.91 -27.64
N ALA A 18 16.47 -38.87 -27.30
CA ALA A 18 16.41 -39.62 -26.06
C ALA A 18 16.57 -38.70 -24.84
N GLY A 19 15.80 -39.00 -23.79
CA GLY A 19 16.11 -38.71 -22.40
C GLY A 19 16.46 -37.26 -22.04
N ARG A 20 15.45 -36.40 -21.84
CA ARG A 20 15.64 -35.30 -20.90
C ARG A 20 15.76 -35.92 -19.50
N ALA A 21 16.95 -35.82 -18.91
CA ALA A 21 17.17 -36.07 -17.49
C ALA A 21 16.10 -35.35 -16.66
N PRO A 22 15.66 -35.91 -15.52
CA PRO A 22 14.72 -35.23 -14.64
C PRO A 22 15.32 -33.87 -14.25
N LEU A 23 14.63 -32.79 -14.60
CA LEU A 23 14.99 -31.43 -14.18
C LEU A 23 15.11 -31.44 -12.65
N ALA A 24 16.29 -31.08 -12.15
CA ALA A 24 16.56 -30.97 -10.72
C ALA A 24 15.47 -30.09 -10.05
N PRO A 25 15.11 -30.33 -8.78
CA PRO A 25 14.00 -29.63 -8.15
C PRO A 25 14.19 -28.11 -8.25
N ALA A 26 13.14 -27.46 -8.76
CA ALA A 26 13.05 -26.06 -9.11
C ALA A 26 13.13 -25.14 -7.88
N GLY A 27 14.34 -24.97 -7.33
CA GLY A 27 14.62 -23.98 -6.28
C GLY A 27 15.01 -22.63 -6.87
N LEU A 28 14.79 -21.55 -6.11
CA LEU A 28 15.40 -20.25 -6.40
C LEU A 28 16.92 -20.40 -6.47
N GLY A 29 17.58 -19.74 -7.44
CA GLY A 29 19.04 -19.77 -7.53
C GLY A 29 19.69 -19.18 -6.27
N LYS A 30 20.89 -19.65 -5.90
CA LYS A 30 21.62 -19.24 -4.67
C LYS A 30 21.66 -17.72 -4.44
N LYS A 31 21.88 -16.93 -5.50
CA LYS A 31 21.90 -15.46 -5.42
C LYS A 31 20.53 -14.87 -5.05
N GLN A 32 19.45 -15.39 -5.62
CA GLN A 32 18.08 -14.94 -5.35
C GLN A 32 17.65 -15.34 -3.93
N GLY A 33 17.95 -16.58 -3.52
CA GLY A 33 17.71 -17.05 -2.15
C GLY A 33 18.44 -16.20 -1.11
N ASN A 34 19.71 -15.87 -1.35
CA ASN A 34 20.48 -15.00 -0.47
C ASN A 34 19.91 -13.58 -0.39
N LEU A 35 19.50 -12.98 -1.51
CA LEU A 35 18.89 -11.65 -1.53
C LEU A 35 17.57 -11.63 -0.74
N LEU A 36 16.67 -12.58 -0.99
CA LEU A 36 15.41 -12.66 -0.26
C LEU A 36 15.65 -12.87 1.24
N THR A 37 16.56 -13.76 1.62
CA THR A 37 16.92 -13.99 3.01
C THR A 37 17.42 -12.71 3.68
N ALA A 38 18.32 -11.98 3.02
CA ALA A 38 18.87 -10.73 3.53
C ALA A 38 17.80 -9.63 3.66
N VAL A 39 16.90 -9.52 2.67
CA VAL A 39 15.78 -8.58 2.75
C VAL A 39 14.89 -8.93 3.93
N LEU A 40 14.40 -10.18 4.01
CA LEU A 40 13.50 -10.66 5.04
C LEU A 40 14.05 -10.46 6.46
N ARG A 41 15.30 -10.87 6.72
CA ARG A 41 15.98 -10.65 8.02
C ARG A 41 16.07 -9.18 8.41
N GLY A 42 16.14 -8.29 7.43
CA GLY A 42 16.28 -6.86 7.64
C GLY A 42 14.96 -6.11 7.84
N ILE A 43 13.79 -6.74 7.67
CA ILE A 43 12.48 -6.08 7.79
C ILE A 43 12.11 -5.93 9.27
N PRO A 44 11.93 -4.70 9.78
CA PRO A 44 11.35 -4.51 11.10
C PRO A 44 9.86 -4.88 11.07
N LEU A 45 9.45 -5.86 11.88
CA LEU A 45 8.04 -6.18 12.11
C LEU A 45 7.54 -5.37 13.29
N LEU A 46 6.41 -4.69 13.13
CA LEU A 46 5.86 -3.78 14.12
C LEU A 46 4.56 -4.35 14.66
N GLY A 47 4.63 -4.93 15.86
CA GLY A 47 3.48 -5.38 16.62
C GLY A 47 2.82 -4.25 17.41
N PRO A 48 1.78 -4.57 18.20
CA PRO A 48 1.12 -3.59 19.08
C PRO A 48 2.07 -2.95 20.09
N GLN A 49 3.01 -3.73 20.63
CA GLN A 49 3.91 -3.36 21.73
C GLN A 49 5.32 -2.93 21.29
N GLY A 50 5.63 -2.95 19.98
CA GLY A 50 6.95 -2.55 19.49
C GLY A 50 7.44 -3.39 18.34
N THR A 51 8.77 -3.44 18.15
CA THR A 51 9.39 -4.24 17.10
C THR A 51 9.46 -5.70 17.53
N VAL A 52 8.99 -6.60 16.67
CA VAL A 52 9.05 -8.05 16.87
C VAL A 52 10.20 -8.61 16.02
N PRO A 53 11.08 -9.46 16.57
CA PRO A 53 12.10 -10.14 15.78
C PRO A 53 11.45 -11.04 14.73
N PHE A 54 11.97 -11.05 13.51
CA PHE A 54 11.54 -12.02 12.51
C PHE A 54 12.40 -13.28 12.63
N ALA A 55 11.84 -14.37 13.17
CA ALA A 55 12.62 -15.54 13.51
C ALA A 55 13.15 -16.27 12.26
N GLU A 56 14.31 -16.90 12.37
CA GLU A 56 14.90 -17.68 11.27
C GLU A 56 13.97 -18.79 10.74
N ALA A 57 13.16 -19.39 11.62
CA ALA A 57 12.15 -20.36 11.23
C ALA A 57 11.09 -19.73 10.31
N ASP A 58 10.63 -18.52 10.62
CA ASP A 58 9.63 -17.80 9.84
C ASP A 58 10.19 -17.32 8.51
N VAL A 59 11.46 -16.88 8.49
CA VAL A 59 12.17 -16.56 7.24
C VAL A 59 12.21 -17.79 6.34
N ARG A 60 12.62 -18.95 6.88
CA ARG A 60 12.62 -20.21 6.11
C ARG A 60 11.24 -20.61 5.62
N ALA A 61 10.21 -20.49 6.46
CA ALA A 61 8.83 -20.78 6.07
C ALA A 61 8.33 -19.86 4.95
N CYS A 62 8.65 -18.57 5.02
CA CYS A 62 8.32 -17.60 3.97
C CYS A 62 9.06 -17.90 2.66
N LEU A 63 10.36 -18.20 2.73
CA LEU A 63 11.15 -18.58 1.55
C LEU A 63 10.62 -19.86 0.90
N ALA A 64 10.18 -20.83 1.69
CA ALA A 64 9.59 -22.07 1.19
C ALA A 64 8.25 -21.84 0.45
N ARG A 65 7.53 -20.76 0.76
CA ARG A 65 6.32 -20.34 0.01
C ARG A 65 6.66 -19.54 -1.24
N PHE A 66 7.84 -18.96 -1.30
CA PHE A 66 8.35 -18.22 -2.45
C PHE A 66 8.94 -19.16 -3.51
N GLN A 67 8.14 -20.13 -3.96
CA GLN A 67 8.55 -21.06 -5.00
C GLN A 67 8.75 -20.31 -6.33
N PRO A 68 9.75 -20.70 -7.13
CA PRO A 68 9.87 -20.21 -8.49
C PRO A 68 8.55 -20.41 -9.25
N ALA A 69 8.19 -19.46 -10.10
CA ALA A 69 7.15 -19.71 -11.08
C ALA A 69 7.53 -20.97 -11.88
N GLU A 70 6.58 -21.90 -12.02
CA GLU A 70 6.73 -23.11 -12.81
C GLU A 70 6.33 -22.84 -14.27
N GLY A 71 7.08 -23.42 -15.20
CA GLY A 71 6.79 -23.32 -16.63
C GLY A 71 8.04 -23.10 -17.48
N PRO A 72 8.11 -23.68 -18.69
CA PRO A 72 9.23 -23.44 -19.60
C PRO A 72 9.16 -22.01 -20.16
N GLY A 73 10.31 -21.34 -20.30
CA GLY A 73 10.42 -20.12 -21.11
C GLY A 73 11.08 -18.91 -20.45
N ALA A 74 11.34 -17.89 -21.27
CA ALA A 74 12.00 -16.65 -20.87
C ALA A 74 11.16 -15.81 -19.89
N GLU A 75 9.83 -15.86 -19.99
CA GLU A 75 8.90 -15.15 -19.11
C GLU A 75 8.99 -15.66 -17.67
N THR A 76 8.99 -16.97 -17.46
CA THR A 76 9.21 -17.59 -16.14
C THR A 76 10.55 -17.19 -15.54
N GLY A 77 11.61 -17.17 -16.36
CA GLY A 77 12.95 -16.72 -15.95
C GLY A 77 12.97 -15.25 -15.53
N LEU A 78 12.28 -14.37 -16.27
CA LEU A 78 12.11 -12.96 -15.93
C LEU A 78 11.38 -12.79 -14.62
N VAL A 79 10.28 -13.51 -14.42
CA VAL A 79 9.47 -13.47 -13.20
C VAL A 79 10.33 -13.81 -11.98
N ASN A 80 11.03 -14.93 -12.03
CA ASN A 80 11.89 -15.39 -10.94
C ASN A 80 13.06 -14.43 -10.66
N ARG A 81 13.55 -13.72 -11.69
CA ARG A 81 14.59 -12.70 -11.53
C ARG A 81 14.07 -11.43 -10.87
N LEU A 82 12.86 -10.99 -11.22
CA LEU A 82 12.31 -9.71 -10.76
C LEU A 82 11.73 -9.78 -9.35
N ARG A 83 11.08 -10.88 -8.94
CA ARG A 83 10.40 -10.95 -7.63
C ARG A 83 11.30 -10.57 -6.45
N PRO A 84 12.54 -11.09 -6.30
CA PRO A 84 13.43 -10.69 -5.20
C PRO A 84 13.83 -9.22 -5.24
N ARG A 85 14.04 -8.67 -6.44
CA ARG A 85 14.43 -7.27 -6.64
C ARG A 85 13.27 -6.32 -6.37
N LEU A 86 12.05 -6.72 -6.75
CA LEU A 86 10.84 -5.97 -6.45
C LEU A 86 10.59 -5.93 -4.94
N LEU A 87 10.78 -7.04 -4.23
CA LEU A 87 10.70 -7.05 -2.76
C LEU A 87 11.72 -6.09 -2.14
N ASP A 88 12.97 -6.09 -2.62
CA ASP A 88 14.01 -5.16 -2.17
C ASP A 88 13.65 -3.69 -2.47
N ALA A 89 13.05 -3.40 -3.64
CA ALA A 89 12.61 -2.04 -3.98
C ALA A 89 11.51 -1.51 -3.03
N VAL A 90 10.65 -2.42 -2.55
CA VAL A 90 9.52 -2.09 -1.65
C VAL A 90 9.98 -1.96 -0.20
N VAL A 91 10.67 -2.97 0.36
CA VAL A 91 11.02 -3.03 1.79
C VAL A 91 12.49 -3.23 2.10
N GLY A 92 13.36 -3.27 1.09
CA GLY A 92 14.80 -3.46 1.24
C GLY A 92 15.53 -2.32 1.96
N ALA A 93 16.84 -2.43 2.11
CA ALA A 93 17.65 -1.49 2.90
C ALA A 93 17.57 -0.05 2.37
N ARG A 94 17.61 0.14 1.04
CA ARG A 94 17.46 1.47 0.40
C ARG A 94 16.07 2.05 0.65
N ALA A 95 15.01 1.25 0.58
CA ALA A 95 13.65 1.69 0.88
C ALA A 95 13.52 2.15 2.34
N ARG A 96 14.12 1.43 3.29
CA ARG A 96 14.08 1.81 4.71
C ARG A 96 14.92 3.04 5.06
N THR A 97 16.11 3.17 4.45
CA THR A 97 17.03 4.27 4.77
C THR A 97 16.65 5.57 4.08
N ARG A 98 16.30 5.52 2.79
CA ARG A 98 16.04 6.69 1.94
C ARG A 98 14.58 6.82 1.51
N GLY A 99 13.79 5.75 1.55
CA GLY A 99 12.38 5.75 1.13
C GLY A 99 11.38 6.10 2.23
N TYR A 100 11.85 6.51 3.41
CA TYR A 100 11.00 6.81 4.59
C TYR A 100 10.14 5.62 5.04
N ILE A 101 10.54 4.39 4.69
CA ILE A 101 9.88 3.15 5.15
C ILE A 101 10.41 2.79 6.53
N ARG A 102 9.49 2.40 7.42
CA ARG A 102 9.82 1.88 8.76
C ARG A 102 9.84 0.36 8.80
N GLY A 103 8.86 -0.29 8.20
CA GLY A 103 8.70 -1.75 8.32
C GLY A 103 7.31 -2.23 7.91
N LEU A 104 6.90 -3.35 8.47
CA LEU A 104 5.61 -4.00 8.20
C LEU A 104 4.85 -4.24 9.52
N PRO A 105 3.51 -4.28 9.50
CA PRO A 105 2.76 -4.86 10.61
C PRO A 105 3.13 -6.34 10.82
N GLU A 106 2.90 -6.83 12.03
CA GLU A 106 2.93 -8.26 12.31
C GLU A 106 1.94 -9.01 11.40
N GLY A 107 2.36 -10.15 10.84
CA GLY A 107 1.55 -10.93 9.90
C GLY A 107 1.44 -10.38 8.46
N ALA A 108 2.02 -9.20 8.15
CA ALA A 108 1.94 -8.62 6.81
C ALA A 108 3.00 -9.13 5.81
N VAL A 109 3.97 -9.94 6.25
CA VAL A 109 5.05 -10.46 5.39
C VAL A 109 4.48 -11.35 4.28
N GLU A 110 3.61 -12.31 4.63
CA GLU A 110 3.06 -13.26 3.66
C GLU A 110 2.19 -12.58 2.59
N PRO A 111 1.23 -11.69 2.93
CA PRO A 111 0.49 -10.89 1.93
C PRO A 111 1.39 -10.04 1.06
N LEU A 112 2.47 -9.48 1.62
CA LEU A 112 3.42 -8.68 0.86
C LEU A 112 4.15 -9.54 -0.16
N LEU A 113 4.59 -10.73 0.25
CA LEU A 113 5.26 -11.69 -0.62
C LEU A 113 4.33 -12.11 -1.77
N ASP A 114 3.07 -12.46 -1.49
CA ASP A 114 2.08 -12.76 -2.53
C ASP A 114 1.89 -11.59 -3.50
N THR A 115 1.69 -10.39 -2.96
CA THR A 115 1.46 -9.17 -3.75
C THR A 115 2.65 -8.82 -4.62
N VAL A 116 3.86 -8.83 -4.08
CA VAL A 116 5.10 -8.62 -4.85
C VAL A 116 5.29 -9.73 -5.89
N GLY A 117 4.95 -10.98 -5.55
CA GLY A 117 5.01 -12.13 -6.45
C GLY A 117 4.15 -11.94 -7.69
N ARG A 118 2.92 -11.46 -7.50
CA ARG A 118 1.94 -11.17 -8.55
C ARG A 118 2.24 -9.90 -9.34
N ALA A 119 2.71 -8.84 -8.67
CA ALA A 119 3.04 -7.55 -9.26
C ALA A 119 4.17 -7.57 -10.31
N VAL A 120 4.85 -8.71 -10.48
CA VAL A 120 5.80 -8.91 -11.57
C VAL A 120 5.10 -9.16 -12.91
N ALA A 121 3.89 -9.72 -12.89
CA ALA A 121 3.08 -10.03 -14.08
C ALA A 121 1.80 -9.18 -14.18
N GLU A 122 1.35 -8.62 -13.06
CA GLU A 122 0.12 -7.82 -12.97
C GLU A 122 0.45 -6.35 -12.67
N PRO A 123 -0.37 -5.39 -13.13
CA PRO A 123 -0.21 -3.98 -12.76
C PRO A 123 -0.26 -3.78 -11.24
N LEU A 124 0.69 -3.01 -10.72
CA LEU A 124 0.77 -2.69 -9.30
C LEU A 124 0.21 -1.29 -9.02
N VAL A 125 -0.66 -1.19 -8.02
CA VAL A 125 -1.14 0.07 -7.45
C VAL A 125 -0.55 0.26 -6.05
N LEU A 126 0.12 1.39 -5.83
CA LEU A 126 0.53 1.86 -4.52
C LEU A 126 -0.55 2.78 -3.95
N ARG A 127 -1.25 2.35 -2.91
CA ARG A 127 -2.39 3.09 -2.35
C ARG A 127 -2.02 3.79 -1.04
N VAL A 128 -2.31 5.08 -0.96
CA VAL A 128 -2.24 5.89 0.26
C VAL A 128 -3.62 6.42 0.59
N VAL A 129 -4.00 6.39 1.87
CA VAL A 129 -5.35 6.75 2.32
C VAL A 129 -5.30 7.90 3.31
N PHE A 130 -6.16 8.89 3.09
CA PHE A 130 -6.41 10.03 3.95
C PHE A 130 -7.83 9.94 4.53
N GLY A 131 -7.96 10.12 5.83
CA GLY A 131 -9.25 10.20 6.50
C GLY A 131 -9.90 11.59 6.40
N ALA A 132 -11.20 11.65 6.66
CA ALA A 132 -11.94 12.90 6.76
C ALA A 132 -11.37 13.85 7.82
N THR A 133 -11.39 15.14 7.52
CA THR A 133 -10.95 16.19 8.44
C THR A 133 -11.58 17.53 8.09
N VAL A 134 -11.76 18.39 9.09
CA VAL A 134 -12.21 19.77 8.92
C VAL A 134 -11.05 20.75 8.73
N ARG A 135 -9.81 20.27 8.89
CA ARG A 135 -8.60 21.07 8.74
C ARG A 135 -7.44 20.14 8.37
N VAL A 136 -7.02 20.17 7.10
CA VAL A 136 -5.89 19.38 6.61
C VAL A 136 -4.59 20.00 7.12
N PRO A 137 -3.72 19.23 7.81
CA PRO A 137 -2.41 19.75 8.18
C PRO A 137 -1.50 19.85 6.95
N LEU A 138 -0.61 20.85 6.91
CA LEU A 138 0.34 21.02 5.79
C LEU A 138 1.20 19.76 5.57
N ARG A 139 1.61 19.09 6.66
CA ARG A 139 2.40 17.85 6.56
C ARG A 139 1.65 16.70 5.87
N ALA A 140 0.32 16.78 5.69
CA ALA A 140 -0.43 15.76 4.95
C ALA A 140 0.17 15.53 3.55
N LEU A 141 0.72 16.58 2.95
CA LEU A 141 1.36 16.52 1.63
C LEU A 141 2.62 15.66 1.61
N SER A 142 3.30 15.46 2.74
CA SER A 142 4.47 14.56 2.81
C SER A 142 4.09 13.09 2.71
N TYR A 143 2.82 12.75 2.95
CA TYR A 143 2.36 11.37 3.11
C TYR A 143 2.40 10.57 1.81
N VAL A 144 2.31 11.24 0.65
CA VAL A 144 2.43 10.59 -0.67
C VAL A 144 3.88 10.34 -1.09
N LEU A 145 4.85 11.06 -0.52
CA LEU A 145 6.25 11.01 -0.93
C LEU A 145 6.90 9.62 -0.80
N PRO A 146 6.64 8.83 0.27
CA PRO A 146 7.16 7.47 0.35
C PRO A 146 6.65 6.56 -0.77
N ALA A 147 5.38 6.72 -1.18
CA ALA A 147 4.78 5.97 -2.28
C ALA A 147 5.37 6.40 -3.62
N ALA A 148 5.53 7.70 -3.86
CA ALA A 148 6.17 8.25 -5.06
C ALA A 148 7.61 7.72 -5.22
N ARG A 149 8.43 7.84 -4.17
CA ARG A 149 9.80 7.29 -4.17
C ARG A 149 9.82 5.77 -4.33
N MET A 150 8.81 5.06 -3.80
CA MET A 150 8.69 3.61 -3.99
C MET A 150 8.37 3.28 -5.44
N ALA A 151 7.48 4.04 -6.09
CA ALA A 151 7.15 3.86 -7.49
C ALA A 151 8.38 4.02 -8.39
N GLU A 152 9.21 5.04 -8.16
CA GLU A 152 10.47 5.24 -8.89
C GLU A 152 11.43 4.06 -8.73
N ARG A 153 11.66 3.58 -7.49
CA ARG A 153 12.52 2.41 -7.24
C ARG A 153 12.00 1.15 -7.90
N ILE A 154 10.68 0.98 -7.95
CA ILE A 154 10.06 -0.16 -8.64
C ILE A 154 10.31 -0.02 -10.14
N ALA A 155 10.09 1.16 -10.72
CA ALA A 155 10.35 1.43 -12.13
C ALA A 155 11.82 1.19 -12.51
N GLU A 156 12.78 1.59 -11.67
CA GLU A 156 14.22 1.32 -11.86
C GLU A 156 14.52 -0.19 -12.00
N VAL A 157 13.76 -1.03 -11.30
CA VAL A 157 13.98 -2.48 -11.24
C VAL A 157 13.20 -3.25 -12.31
N THR A 158 11.96 -2.86 -12.58
CA THR A 158 11.03 -3.59 -13.44
C THR A 158 10.93 -3.00 -14.84
N GLY A 159 11.37 -1.75 -15.04
CA GLY A 159 11.14 -0.99 -16.27
C GLY A 159 9.72 -0.44 -16.41
N SER A 160 8.84 -0.63 -15.41
CA SER A 160 7.46 -0.15 -15.41
C SER A 160 7.11 0.52 -14.10
N ALA A 161 6.65 1.76 -14.15
CA ALA A 161 6.19 2.48 -12.98
C ALA A 161 4.84 1.91 -12.50
N PRO A 162 4.68 1.65 -11.18
CA PRO A 162 3.38 1.34 -10.62
C PRO A 162 2.51 2.61 -10.60
N TYR A 163 1.21 2.40 -10.51
CA TYR A 163 0.24 3.48 -10.38
C TYR A 163 0.13 3.95 -8.92
N LEU A 164 0.18 5.26 -8.66
CA LEU A 164 -0.03 5.83 -7.33
C LEU A 164 -1.50 6.24 -7.15
N GLN A 165 -2.17 5.60 -6.20
CA GLN A 165 -3.55 5.91 -5.85
C GLN A 165 -3.62 6.65 -4.51
N ALA A 166 -3.98 7.93 -4.52
CA ALA A 166 -4.31 8.67 -3.31
C ALA A 166 -5.83 8.64 -3.09
N VAL A 167 -6.29 8.18 -1.93
CA VAL A 167 -7.71 8.07 -1.61
C VAL A 167 -8.06 8.94 -0.42
N TYR A 168 -9.04 9.82 -0.58
CA TYR A 168 -9.64 10.60 0.50
C TYR A 168 -10.99 10.00 0.89
N VAL A 169 -11.09 9.52 2.13
CA VAL A 169 -12.30 8.92 2.70
C VAL A 169 -13.06 9.98 3.48
N GLY A 170 -13.51 11.00 2.75
CA GLY A 170 -14.19 12.18 3.26
C GLY A 170 -15.62 11.88 3.70
N GLY A 171 -16.44 11.28 2.84
CA GLY A 171 -17.88 11.12 3.08
C GLY A 171 -18.17 10.17 4.24
N LEU A 172 -17.61 8.95 4.18
CA LEU A 172 -17.74 7.95 5.22
C LEU A 172 -17.10 8.42 6.53
N GLY A 173 -15.92 9.03 6.45
CA GLY A 173 -15.22 9.56 7.62
C GLY A 173 -15.98 10.70 8.29
N ALA A 174 -16.56 11.63 7.52
CA ALA A 174 -17.38 12.72 8.06
C ALA A 174 -18.58 12.18 8.82
N ARG A 175 -19.26 11.18 8.27
CA ARG A 175 -20.40 10.51 8.92
C ARG A 175 -20.02 9.80 10.23
N ILE A 176 -18.91 9.06 10.24
CA ILE A 176 -18.44 8.36 11.46
C ILE A 176 -18.08 9.36 12.57
N ASN A 177 -17.62 10.55 12.20
CA ASN A 177 -17.11 11.56 13.14
C ASN A 177 -18.07 12.72 13.41
N ASP A 178 -19.24 12.72 12.78
CA ASP A 178 -20.18 13.84 12.83
C ASP A 178 -19.52 15.18 12.42
N LEU A 179 -18.75 15.15 11.33
CA LEU A 179 -18.07 16.33 10.79
C LEU A 179 -18.96 17.04 9.75
N PRO A 180 -18.88 18.37 9.62
CA PRO A 180 -19.61 19.10 8.60
C PRO A 180 -19.13 18.69 7.19
N ALA A 181 -19.99 18.00 6.44
CA ALA A 181 -19.65 17.44 5.12
C ALA A 181 -19.07 18.49 4.17
N ARG A 182 -19.68 19.68 4.08
CA ARG A 182 -19.20 20.78 3.22
C ARG A 182 -17.76 21.21 3.54
N THR A 183 -17.39 21.23 4.81
CA THR A 183 -16.03 21.58 5.23
C THR A 183 -15.05 20.47 4.87
N VAL A 184 -15.43 19.21 5.11
CA VAL A 184 -14.64 18.04 4.75
C VAL A 184 -14.39 17.99 3.23
N ASP A 185 -15.42 18.23 2.42
CA ASP A 185 -15.31 18.27 0.96
C ASP A 185 -14.37 19.40 0.49
N ALA A 186 -14.49 20.60 1.07
CA ALA A 186 -13.64 21.74 0.74
C ALA A 186 -12.16 21.49 1.10
N GLU A 187 -11.90 20.84 2.23
CA GLU A 187 -10.55 20.45 2.64
C GLU A 187 -9.99 19.30 1.80
N GLY A 188 -10.84 18.35 1.38
CA GLY A 188 -10.49 17.28 0.45
C GLY A 188 -10.09 17.81 -0.93
N ALA A 189 -10.86 18.76 -1.47
CA ALA A 189 -10.53 19.42 -2.73
C ALA A 189 -9.23 20.23 -2.64
N LEU A 190 -9.02 20.94 -1.53
CA LEU A 190 -7.77 21.66 -1.26
C LEU A 190 -6.57 20.71 -1.22
N LEU A 191 -6.71 19.58 -0.51
CA LEU A 191 -5.68 18.55 -0.44
C LEU A 191 -5.38 18.00 -1.84
N ALA A 192 -6.39 17.68 -2.64
CA ALA A 192 -6.24 17.11 -3.98
C ALA A 192 -5.40 18.02 -4.90
N GLY A 193 -5.75 19.31 -4.99
CA GLY A 193 -5.02 20.26 -5.85
C GLY A 193 -3.58 20.52 -5.38
N CYS A 194 -3.32 20.44 -4.07
CA CYS A 194 -1.95 20.54 -3.55
C CYS A 194 -1.14 19.26 -3.80
N LEU A 195 -1.75 18.08 -3.65
CA LEU A 195 -1.10 16.80 -3.94
C LEU A 195 -0.75 16.65 -5.42
N GLU A 196 -1.61 17.14 -6.33
CA GLU A 196 -1.33 17.17 -7.76
C GLU A 196 -0.01 17.90 -8.06
N ARG A 197 0.16 19.10 -7.50
CA ARG A 197 1.39 19.89 -7.63
C ARG A 197 2.60 19.17 -7.04
N VAL A 198 2.45 18.56 -5.86
CA VAL A 198 3.53 17.79 -5.22
C VAL A 198 3.95 16.59 -6.07
N LEU A 199 3.01 15.80 -6.57
CA LEU A 199 3.30 14.61 -7.36
C LEU A 199 3.88 14.96 -8.75
N ALA A 200 3.37 16.01 -9.39
CA ALA A 200 3.91 16.50 -10.66
C ALA A 200 5.37 16.95 -10.52
N ALA A 201 5.73 17.60 -9.41
CA ALA A 201 7.10 18.03 -9.15
C ALA A 201 8.02 16.89 -8.69
N THR A 202 7.53 15.97 -7.87
CA THR A 202 8.38 14.99 -7.18
C THR A 202 8.47 13.63 -7.87
N ALA A 203 7.50 13.29 -8.73
CA ALA A 203 7.48 12.03 -9.46
C ALA A 203 6.73 12.16 -10.81
N PRO A 204 7.21 13.02 -11.73
CA PRO A 204 6.50 13.34 -12.98
C PRO A 204 6.25 12.14 -13.91
N ALA A 205 7.06 11.09 -13.81
CA ALA A 205 6.93 9.88 -14.61
C ALA A 205 6.01 8.81 -13.99
N VAL A 206 5.53 9.02 -12.76
CA VAL A 206 4.67 8.06 -12.06
C VAL A 206 3.21 8.38 -12.37
N PRO A 207 2.44 7.45 -13.00
CA PRO A 207 1.02 7.68 -13.21
C PRO A 207 0.30 7.70 -11.86
N TYR A 208 -0.58 8.67 -11.66
CA TYR A 208 -1.31 8.82 -10.40
C TYR A 208 -2.78 9.23 -10.61
N GLY A 209 -3.57 9.04 -9.57
CA GLY A 209 -4.89 9.65 -9.46
C GLY A 209 -5.33 9.82 -8.02
N PHE A 210 -6.09 10.87 -7.78
CA PHE A 210 -6.72 11.19 -6.51
C PHE A 210 -8.19 10.81 -6.55
N PHE A 211 -8.64 10.06 -5.55
CA PHE A 211 -9.98 9.53 -5.46
C PHE A 211 -10.66 10.00 -4.18
N ALA A 212 -11.95 10.23 -4.23
CA ALA A 212 -12.78 10.45 -3.06
C ALA A 212 -13.86 9.36 -2.96
N ASP A 213 -14.23 8.98 -1.74
CA ASP A 213 -15.38 8.11 -1.56
C ASP A 213 -16.69 8.84 -1.85
N ARG A 214 -17.63 8.13 -2.49
CA ARG A 214 -18.97 8.70 -2.74
C ARG A 214 -19.71 8.92 -1.43
N PRO A 215 -20.41 10.05 -1.26
CA PRO A 215 -21.35 10.21 -0.16
C PRO A 215 -22.36 9.06 -0.18
N VAL A 216 -22.38 8.25 0.88
CA VAL A 216 -23.32 7.14 0.98
C VAL A 216 -24.58 7.62 1.69
N PRO A 217 -25.78 7.53 1.07
CA PRO A 217 -27.03 7.90 1.73
C PRO A 217 -27.20 7.12 3.05
N ALA A 218 -27.74 7.76 4.08
CA ALA A 218 -27.89 7.16 5.42
C ALA A 218 -28.67 5.82 5.40
N ARG A 219 -29.61 5.66 4.46
CA ARG A 219 -30.40 4.44 4.22
C ARG A 219 -29.61 3.26 3.65
N GLN A 220 -28.38 3.47 3.20
CA GLN A 220 -27.49 2.46 2.60
C GLN A 220 -26.20 2.38 3.41
N ASP A 221 -26.26 2.24 4.74
CA ASP A 221 -25.06 2.18 5.57
C ASP A 221 -24.19 0.94 5.20
N PRO A 222 -23.03 1.12 4.54
CA PRO A 222 -22.21 0.01 4.11
C PRO A 222 -21.54 -0.69 5.31
N LEU A 223 -21.48 -0.02 6.47
CA LEU A 223 -20.89 -0.57 7.69
C LEU A 223 -21.84 -1.55 8.39
N ALA A 224 -23.16 -1.35 8.30
CA ALA A 224 -24.12 -2.10 9.08
C ALA A 224 -24.04 -3.63 8.85
N PRO A 225 -23.99 -4.14 7.59
CA PRO A 225 -23.86 -5.58 7.36
C PRO A 225 -22.55 -6.16 7.89
N VAL A 226 -21.46 -5.41 7.80
CA VAL A 226 -20.14 -5.84 8.27
C VAL A 226 -20.10 -5.90 9.79
N LEU A 227 -20.64 -4.88 10.45
CA LEU A 227 -20.74 -4.86 11.90
C LEU A 227 -21.64 -5.98 12.40
N ALA A 228 -22.79 -6.21 11.74
CA ALA A 228 -23.71 -7.29 12.08
C ALA A 228 -23.06 -8.69 12.02
N SER A 229 -22.07 -8.89 11.14
CA SER A 229 -21.33 -10.16 11.02
C SER A 229 -20.35 -10.45 12.17
N LEU A 230 -20.07 -9.47 13.04
CA LEU A 230 -19.17 -9.66 14.18
C LEU A 230 -19.93 -10.23 15.39
N ASP A 231 -19.44 -11.35 15.91
CA ASP A 231 -19.85 -11.87 17.21
C ASP A 231 -19.37 -10.97 18.38
N ALA A 232 -19.88 -11.24 19.58
CA ALA A 232 -19.55 -10.44 20.78
C ALA A 232 -18.06 -10.48 21.13
N ARG A 233 -17.39 -11.62 20.91
CA ARG A 233 -15.97 -11.81 21.21
C ARG A 233 -15.10 -10.94 20.32
N ARG A 234 -15.34 -10.96 19.01
CA ARG A 234 -14.62 -10.14 18.02
C ARG A 234 -14.85 -8.65 18.27
N ARG A 235 -16.09 -8.25 18.62
CA ARG A 235 -16.39 -6.85 18.96
C ARG A 235 -15.59 -6.37 20.17
N HIS A 236 -15.50 -7.21 21.21
CA HIS A 236 -14.70 -6.91 22.39
C HIS A 236 -13.22 -6.80 22.05
N GLU A 237 -12.68 -7.77 21.32
CA GLU A 237 -11.28 -7.80 20.89
C GLU A 237 -10.89 -6.56 20.06
N ILE A 238 -11.74 -6.14 19.12
CA ILE A 238 -11.52 -4.89 18.35
C ILE A 238 -11.49 -3.68 19.28
N ALA A 239 -12.42 -3.60 20.24
CA ALA A 239 -12.49 -2.47 21.16
C ALA A 239 -11.24 -2.39 22.06
N GLU A 240 -10.73 -3.52 22.54
CA GLU A 240 -9.49 -3.59 23.32
C GLU A 240 -8.27 -3.20 22.49
N LEU A 241 -8.11 -3.76 21.29
CA LEU A 241 -6.96 -3.49 20.42
C LEU A 241 -6.88 -2.02 19.97
N LEU A 242 -8.04 -1.36 19.84
CA LEU A 242 -8.14 0.04 19.44
C LEU A 242 -8.42 1.00 20.61
N ALA A 243 -8.35 0.54 21.86
CA ALA A 243 -8.60 1.38 23.02
C ALA A 243 -7.65 2.61 23.04
N GLY A 244 -8.24 3.81 23.08
CA GLY A 244 -7.49 5.07 23.05
C GLY A 244 -6.79 5.38 21.72
N LYS A 245 -7.06 4.62 20.64
CA LYS A 245 -6.52 4.86 19.29
C LYS A 245 -7.52 5.61 18.40
N GLY A 246 -7.00 6.31 17.38
CA GLY A 246 -7.81 6.94 16.34
C GLY A 246 -8.71 8.09 16.78
N GLY A 247 -8.63 8.56 18.03
CA GLY A 247 -9.45 9.67 18.53
C GLY A 247 -10.94 9.31 18.72
N SER A 248 -11.27 8.01 18.74
CA SER A 248 -12.64 7.54 18.95
C SER A 248 -13.19 7.97 20.31
N ARG A 249 -14.46 8.37 20.34
CA ARG A 249 -15.21 8.83 21.52
C ARG A 249 -16.12 7.75 22.11
N SER A 250 -16.30 6.62 21.40
CA SER A 250 -17.19 5.55 21.85
C SER A 250 -16.80 4.19 21.24
N ALA A 251 -17.18 3.10 21.91
CA ALA A 251 -16.98 1.75 21.37
C ALA A 251 -17.67 1.57 20.00
N ARG A 252 -18.86 2.17 19.81
CA ARG A 252 -19.57 2.16 18.52
C ARG A 252 -18.74 2.79 17.41
N GLN A 253 -18.18 3.97 17.66
CA GLN A 253 -17.35 4.68 16.69
C GLN A 253 -16.07 3.90 16.38
N THR A 254 -15.44 3.28 17.38
CA THR A 254 -14.28 2.40 17.20
C THR A 254 -14.57 1.24 16.25
N LEU A 255 -15.70 0.55 16.45
CA LEU A 255 -16.14 -0.53 15.57
C LEU A 255 -16.41 -0.04 14.15
N GLN A 256 -17.06 1.12 14.00
CA GLN A 256 -17.32 1.73 12.70
C GLN A 256 -16.02 2.05 11.93
N TYR A 257 -15.00 2.59 12.62
CA TYR A 257 -13.68 2.80 12.03
C TYR A 257 -13.04 1.49 11.58
N ALA A 258 -13.01 0.48 12.45
CA ALA A 258 -12.43 -0.82 12.13
C ALA A 258 -13.12 -1.46 10.90
N ALA A 259 -14.45 -1.38 10.84
CA ALA A 259 -15.22 -1.85 9.69
C ALA A 259 -14.93 -1.05 8.42
N ALA A 260 -14.80 0.28 8.52
CA ALA A 260 -14.45 1.14 7.38
C ALA A 260 -13.08 0.75 6.79
N HIS A 261 -12.07 0.49 7.63
CA HIS A 261 -10.77 0.01 7.15
C HIS A 261 -10.87 -1.34 6.46
N ALA A 262 -11.62 -2.31 7.00
CA ALA A 262 -11.81 -3.60 6.34
C ALA A 262 -12.53 -3.47 4.99
N LEU A 263 -13.57 -2.63 4.90
CA LEU A 263 -14.31 -2.39 3.66
C LEU A 263 -13.45 -1.73 2.58
N LEU A 264 -12.70 -0.69 2.95
CA LEU A 264 -11.87 0.05 2.03
C LEU A 264 -10.67 -0.77 1.55
N HIS A 265 -9.97 -1.40 2.49
CA HIS A 265 -8.70 -2.00 2.18
C HIS A 265 -8.80 -3.44 1.66
N ASP A 266 -9.66 -4.27 2.27
CA ASP A 266 -9.72 -5.71 1.98
C ASP A 266 -10.83 -6.09 1.01
N ARG A 267 -11.97 -5.40 1.07
CA ARG A 267 -13.17 -5.78 0.30
C ARG A 267 -13.41 -4.91 -0.93
N ASP A 268 -12.66 -3.81 -1.08
CA ASP A 268 -12.83 -2.79 -2.14
C ASP A 268 -14.31 -2.38 -2.32
N ALA A 269 -15.04 -2.34 -1.20
CA ALA A 269 -16.51 -2.21 -1.17
C ALA A 269 -16.98 -0.77 -0.94
N ILE A 270 -16.04 0.17 -0.85
CA ILE A 270 -16.31 1.61 -0.81
C ILE A 270 -16.17 2.15 -2.23
N PRO A 271 -17.24 2.65 -2.88
CA PRO A 271 -17.15 3.24 -4.20
C PRO A 271 -16.29 4.51 -4.17
N LEU A 272 -15.31 4.57 -5.07
CA LEU A 272 -14.37 5.67 -5.20
C LEU A 272 -14.55 6.37 -6.56
N ASP A 273 -14.65 7.69 -6.55
CA ASP A 273 -14.66 8.52 -7.75
C ASP A 273 -13.30 9.16 -7.96
N LEU A 274 -12.84 9.14 -9.21
CA LEU A 274 -11.66 9.88 -9.64
C LEU A 274 -11.99 11.38 -9.62
N VAL A 275 -11.22 12.15 -8.85
CA VAL A 275 -11.33 13.61 -8.78
C VAL A 275 -10.27 14.27 -9.66
N HIS A 276 -9.03 13.79 -9.61
CA HIS A 276 -7.89 14.32 -10.39
C HIS A 276 -6.97 13.20 -10.87
N GLY A 277 -6.27 13.43 -11.99
CA GLY A 277 -5.26 12.52 -12.55
C GLY A 277 -5.85 11.47 -13.50
N ALA A 278 -5.19 10.32 -13.57
CA ALA A 278 -5.54 9.23 -14.48
C ALA A 278 -6.45 8.19 -13.80
N ARG A 279 -7.03 7.28 -14.60
CA ARG A 279 -7.72 6.10 -14.07
C ARG A 279 -6.71 5.01 -13.69
N PRO A 280 -6.99 4.17 -12.70
CA PRO A 280 -6.09 3.08 -12.35
C PRO A 280 -6.13 1.99 -13.43
N PRO A 281 -5.07 1.17 -13.54
CA PRO A 281 -5.08 0.02 -14.44
C PRO A 281 -6.17 -0.99 -14.05
N THR A 282 -6.64 -1.78 -15.02
CA THR A 282 -7.62 -2.83 -14.76
C THR A 282 -7.01 -3.99 -13.98
N ARG A 283 -7.76 -4.54 -13.01
CA ARG A 283 -7.36 -5.70 -12.18
C ARG A 283 -5.97 -5.54 -11.53
N PRO A 284 -5.74 -4.44 -10.78
CA PRO A 284 -4.44 -4.24 -10.16
C PRO A 284 -4.24 -5.15 -8.96
N VAL A 285 -2.97 -5.45 -8.67
CA VAL A 285 -2.55 -5.84 -7.33
C VAL A 285 -2.35 -4.56 -6.52
N VAL A 286 -2.90 -4.50 -5.31
CA VAL A 286 -2.85 -3.29 -4.48
C VAL A 286 -1.91 -3.50 -3.29
N LEU A 287 -0.97 -2.58 -3.12
CA LEU A 287 -0.11 -2.47 -1.95
C LEU A 287 -0.45 -1.19 -1.19
N ASP A 288 -0.90 -1.33 0.06
CA ASP A 288 -1.18 -0.18 0.91
C ASP A 288 0.10 0.39 1.51
N LEU A 289 0.17 1.72 1.61
CA LEU A 289 1.19 2.44 2.37
C LEU A 289 0.52 3.27 3.46
N GLY A 290 0.97 3.08 4.69
CA GLY A 290 0.38 3.67 5.88
C GLY A 290 1.38 4.38 6.79
N GLY A 291 0.92 5.27 7.64
CA GLY A 291 1.66 5.75 8.81
C GLY A 291 1.75 4.67 9.89
N LEU A 292 2.56 4.90 10.92
CA LEU A 292 2.77 3.93 12.00
C LEU A 292 1.50 3.58 12.77
N GLN A 293 0.52 4.48 12.82
CA GLN A 293 -0.76 4.22 13.50
C GLN A 293 -1.62 3.20 12.74
N GLU A 294 -1.43 3.06 11.42
CA GLU A 294 -2.19 2.13 10.58
C GLU A 294 -1.94 0.67 10.96
N ARG A 295 -0.85 0.35 11.66
CA ARG A 295 -0.60 -0.99 12.20
C ARG A 295 -1.71 -1.47 13.13
N HIS A 296 -2.32 -0.56 13.89
CA HIS A 296 -3.42 -0.90 14.80
C HIS A 296 -4.67 -1.31 14.02
N PHE A 297 -4.98 -0.59 12.93
CA PHE A 297 -6.10 -0.91 12.05
C PHE A 297 -5.85 -2.14 11.18
N HIS A 298 -4.60 -2.38 10.76
CA HIS A 298 -4.19 -3.59 10.05
C HIS A 298 -4.45 -4.86 10.88
N ASN A 299 -4.08 -4.86 12.15
CA ASN A 299 -4.26 -6.02 13.02
C ASN A 299 -5.75 -6.40 13.19
N VAL A 300 -6.63 -5.41 13.35
CA VAL A 300 -8.07 -5.69 13.53
C VAL A 300 -8.78 -6.06 12.23
N ARG A 301 -8.23 -5.75 11.05
CA ARG A 301 -8.81 -6.13 9.75
C ARG A 301 -8.98 -7.65 9.62
N GLY A 302 -8.07 -8.43 10.21
CA GLY A 302 -8.16 -9.89 10.25
C GLY A 302 -9.40 -10.41 10.99
N LEU A 303 -9.96 -9.63 11.91
CA LEU A 303 -11.17 -10.00 12.66
C LEU A 303 -12.46 -9.85 11.82
N PHE A 304 -12.37 -9.16 10.68
CA PHE A 304 -13.46 -9.02 9.70
C PHE A 304 -13.39 -10.06 8.57
N ALA A 305 -12.41 -10.96 8.59
CA ALA A 305 -12.34 -12.05 7.63
C ALA A 305 -13.46 -13.08 7.86
N ALA A 306 -14.03 -13.58 6.75
CA ALA A 306 -14.80 -14.82 6.79
C ALA A 306 -13.87 -15.99 7.15
N GLU A 307 -14.42 -17.02 7.81
CA GLU A 307 -13.66 -18.21 8.19
C GLU A 307 -12.89 -18.77 6.98
N GLY A 308 -11.57 -18.88 7.09
CA GLY A 308 -10.69 -19.37 6.01
C GLY A 308 -9.89 -18.31 5.24
N ARG A 309 -10.22 -17.00 5.29
CA ARG A 309 -9.42 -15.92 4.65
C ARG A 309 -8.77 -15.01 5.67
N ARG A 310 -7.83 -15.54 6.46
CA ARG A 310 -7.32 -14.88 7.68
C ARG A 310 -6.44 -13.64 7.49
N VAL A 311 -5.94 -13.35 6.29
CA VAL A 311 -4.85 -12.39 6.15
C VAL A 311 -5.28 -11.10 5.44
N PRO A 312 -5.20 -9.94 6.12
CA PRO A 312 -5.43 -8.65 5.48
C PRO A 312 -4.50 -8.42 4.28
N LYS A 313 -4.95 -7.65 3.28
CA LYS A 313 -4.11 -7.17 2.18
C LYS A 313 -2.83 -6.49 2.72
N PRO A 314 -1.72 -6.52 1.95
CA PRO A 314 -0.43 -6.05 2.45
C PRO A 314 -0.45 -4.55 2.79
N LEU A 315 0.31 -4.21 3.83
CA LEU A 315 0.54 -2.84 4.27
C LEU A 315 2.03 -2.63 4.53
N VAL A 316 2.60 -1.59 3.94
CA VAL A 316 3.94 -1.09 4.25
C VAL A 316 3.83 0.16 5.13
N LEU A 317 4.55 0.16 6.24
CA LEU A 317 4.52 1.27 7.18
C LEU A 317 5.65 2.26 6.89
N THR A 318 5.28 3.51 6.73
CA THR A 318 6.17 4.66 6.62
C THR A 318 6.58 5.14 8.02
N ARG A 319 7.50 6.11 8.09
CA ARG A 319 7.95 6.68 9.37
C ARG A 319 7.02 7.75 9.95
N HIS A 320 5.93 8.11 9.25
CA HIS A 320 4.92 9.05 9.75
C HIS A 320 4.29 8.51 11.04
N SER A 321 4.53 9.15 12.17
CA SER A 321 4.02 8.68 13.47
C SER A 321 2.70 9.33 13.89
N VAL A 322 2.35 10.45 13.26
CA VAL A 322 1.07 11.15 13.43
C VAL A 322 0.21 10.90 12.20
N PRO A 323 -1.10 10.63 12.34
CA PRO A 323 -1.99 10.48 11.19
C PRO A 323 -1.95 11.74 10.30
N PRO A 324 -1.93 11.59 8.96
CA PRO A 324 -1.74 12.70 8.04
C PRO A 324 -2.99 13.59 7.88
N TYR A 325 -4.14 13.17 8.41
CA TYR A 325 -5.41 13.88 8.26
C TYR A 325 -5.87 14.61 9.52
N THR A 326 -5.25 14.38 10.68
CA THR A 326 -5.63 15.07 11.92
C THR A 326 -4.59 16.11 12.33
N MET A 327 -5.04 17.30 12.73
CA MET A 327 -4.15 18.28 13.36
C MET A 327 -3.53 17.69 14.65
N SER A 328 -2.24 17.87 14.83
CA SER A 328 -1.55 17.46 16.06
C SER A 328 -2.00 18.32 17.24
N ARG A 329 -2.34 17.68 18.38
CA ARG A 329 -2.80 18.38 19.60
C ARG A 329 -1.75 19.33 20.18
N ALA A 330 -0.47 19.02 19.99
CA ALA A 330 0.65 19.76 20.56
C ALA A 330 1.23 20.82 19.62
N GLY A 331 0.54 21.15 18.51
CA GLY A 331 0.98 22.17 17.56
C GLY A 331 1.15 21.61 16.15
N ASP A 332 0.69 22.39 15.19
CA ASP A 332 0.61 22.03 13.77
C ASP A 332 0.23 23.26 12.93
N ILE A 333 0.49 23.23 11.63
CA ILE A 333 0.04 24.26 10.69
C ILE A 333 -0.96 23.66 9.70
N ALA A 334 -2.10 24.32 9.50
CA ALA A 334 -3.04 23.88 8.49
C ALA A 334 -2.59 24.31 7.10
N LEU A 335 -2.92 23.46 6.11
CA LEU A 335 -2.63 23.73 4.71
C LEU A 335 -3.24 25.06 4.26
N ARG A 336 -4.49 25.32 4.62
CA ARG A 336 -5.18 26.58 4.30
C ARG A 336 -4.48 27.81 4.87
N ASP A 337 -4.03 27.76 6.12
CA ASP A 337 -3.36 28.91 6.74
C ASP A 337 -1.99 29.15 6.12
N PHE A 338 -1.26 28.08 5.80
CA PHE A 338 0.02 28.18 5.09
C PHE A 338 -0.13 28.88 3.72
N LEU A 339 -1.18 28.51 2.97
CA LEU A 339 -1.52 29.15 1.70
C LEU A 339 -1.96 30.61 1.88
N ALA A 340 -2.57 30.95 3.02
CA ALA A 340 -2.88 32.32 3.40
C ALA A 340 -1.66 33.12 3.92
N GLY A 341 -0.46 32.53 3.91
CA GLY A 341 0.79 33.21 4.26
C GLY A 341 1.38 32.85 5.62
N ALA A 342 0.71 32.03 6.44
CA ALA A 342 1.26 31.60 7.72
C ALA A 342 2.56 30.80 7.54
N THR A 343 3.48 30.94 8.50
CA THR A 343 4.78 30.26 8.45
C THR A 343 4.74 28.91 9.17
N PRO A 344 5.28 27.84 8.57
CA PRO A 344 5.30 26.50 9.17
C PRO A 344 6.42 26.31 10.20
N ASP A 345 7.18 27.36 10.54
CA ASP A 345 8.34 27.30 11.44
C ASP A 345 7.99 27.88 12.80
N SER A 346 7.37 27.05 13.64
CA SER A 346 7.26 27.32 15.08
C SER A 346 8.28 26.47 15.84
N PRO A 347 9.03 27.06 16.80
CA PRO A 347 9.94 26.31 17.65
C PRO A 347 9.22 25.25 18.49
N ASP A 348 7.92 25.44 18.75
CA ASP A 348 7.10 24.58 19.59
C ASP A 348 6.49 23.38 18.84
N LEU A 349 6.81 23.21 17.54
CA LEU A 349 6.28 22.08 16.78
C LEU A 349 6.78 20.75 17.34
N PRO A 350 5.88 19.78 17.57
CA PRO A 350 6.24 18.43 18.00
C PRO A 350 7.22 17.78 17.03
N THR A 351 8.17 17.02 17.58
CA THR A 351 9.24 16.36 16.79
C THR A 351 8.71 15.55 15.60
N ALA A 352 7.58 14.87 15.76
CA ALA A 352 6.97 14.12 14.67
C ALA A 352 6.45 15.01 13.53
N VAL A 353 5.75 16.09 13.87
CA VAL A 353 5.24 17.08 12.90
C VAL A 353 6.41 17.73 12.16
N ARG A 354 7.45 18.12 12.89
CA ARG A 354 8.68 18.70 12.31
C ARG A 354 9.33 17.76 11.30
N ARG A 355 9.52 16.48 11.65
CA ARG A 355 10.11 15.48 10.74
C ARG A 355 9.33 15.32 9.44
N ASP A 356 8.01 15.33 9.51
CA ASP A 356 7.16 15.18 8.33
C ASP A 356 7.18 16.47 7.46
N LEU A 357 7.24 17.65 8.07
CA LEU A 357 7.45 18.92 7.36
C LEU A 357 8.85 19.01 6.74
N ASP A 358 9.88 18.56 7.44
CA ASP A 358 11.25 18.51 6.92
C ASP A 358 11.35 17.54 5.74
N LEU A 359 10.64 16.39 5.79
CA LEU A 359 10.50 15.50 4.65
C LEU A 359 9.86 16.23 3.46
N LEU A 360 8.79 16.98 3.68
CA LEU A 360 8.14 17.74 2.62
C LEU A 360 9.10 18.77 2.00
N ARG A 361 9.73 19.61 2.82
CA ARG A 361 10.69 20.66 2.38
C ARG A 361 11.88 20.10 1.62
N ALA A 362 12.41 18.96 2.07
CA ALA A 362 13.54 18.31 1.43
C ALA A 362 13.22 17.74 0.03
N ASN A 363 11.93 17.66 -0.34
CA ASN A 363 11.48 17.10 -1.61
C ASN A 363 10.72 18.09 -2.48
N PHE A 364 10.19 19.16 -1.89
CA PHE A 364 9.25 20.03 -2.57
C PHE A 364 9.43 21.47 -2.07
N PRO A 365 9.68 22.44 -2.97
CA PRO A 365 9.79 23.85 -2.61
C PRO A 365 8.41 24.40 -2.22
N LEU A 366 8.17 24.55 -0.91
CA LEU A 366 6.85 24.90 -0.35
C LEU A 366 6.27 26.19 -0.91
N GLU A 367 7.13 27.12 -1.34
CA GLU A 367 6.77 28.40 -1.94
C GLU A 367 5.95 28.21 -3.21
N THR A 368 6.13 27.10 -3.94
CA THR A 368 5.39 26.79 -5.17
C THR A 368 3.93 26.36 -4.92
N LEU A 369 3.53 26.18 -3.66
CA LEU A 369 2.13 25.97 -3.30
C LEU A 369 1.35 27.28 -3.19
N ARG A 370 2.02 28.40 -2.95
CA ARG A 370 1.44 29.75 -2.93
C ARG A 370 1.35 30.29 -4.34
#